data_AF-A0A1G2HSK1-F1
#
_entry.id   AF-A0A1G2HSK1-F1
#
_cell.length_a   1.000
_cell.length_b   1.000
_cell.length_c   1.000
_cell.angle_alpha   90.00
_cell.angle_beta   90.00
_cell.angle_gamma   90.00
#
_symmetry.space_group_name_H-M   'P 1'
#
loop_
_entity.id
_entity.type
_entity.pdbx_description
1 polymer ?
#
loop_
_entity_poly.entity_id
_entity_poly.type
_entity_poly.pdbx_seq_one_letter_code
_entity_poly.pdbx_strand_id
1 'polypeptide(L)'
;MVDLKDDIWKCRSFPGDEAKISELAQAYLTGLQTQQVLGTAKHYPGKTLIVKDPHKYVVAAEIGKKDVYPYQYLVEKGEVKAIMVSHVISSGQIDSSGIPAVASKKVLDELRANYDGLIVSDEIHMLGLKNYYRSLDEVYVAVFKAGNDVVLNFDNDPNEIYHMIQVVKAAVERGEIPLAQIDASVTRILEAKGFKVV
;
A
#
# COMPACT_ATOMS: atom_id res chain seq x y z
N MET A 1 -9.55 -6.79 -19.45
CA MET A 1 -9.00 -5.91 -20.50
C MET A 1 -7.67 -5.42 -19.98
N VAL A 2 -6.56 -5.93 -20.52
CA VAL A 2 -5.23 -5.42 -20.22
C VAL A 2 -5.04 -4.19 -21.11
N ASP A 3 -4.71 -3.04 -20.53
CA ASP A 3 -4.44 -1.85 -21.32
C ASP A 3 -3.11 -2.04 -22.09
N LEU A 4 -3.24 -2.28 -23.40
CA LEU A 4 -2.11 -2.46 -24.31
C LEU A 4 -1.50 -1.12 -24.77
N LYS A 5 -2.08 0.03 -24.36
CA LYS A 5 -1.57 1.38 -24.63
C LYS A 5 -0.76 1.97 -23.47
N ASP A 6 -0.43 1.18 -22.44
CA ASP A 6 0.46 1.62 -21.37
C ASP A 6 1.87 1.88 -21.94
N ASP A 7 2.07 3.12 -22.40
CA ASP A 7 3.31 3.65 -22.94
C ASP A 7 4.32 4.01 -21.83
N ILE A 8 3.92 3.90 -20.56
CA ILE A 8 4.76 4.27 -19.42
C ILE A 8 5.51 3.03 -18.91
N TRP A 9 4.89 1.84 -18.81
CA TRP A 9 5.59 0.65 -18.27
C TRP A 9 5.16 -0.73 -18.83
N LYS A 10 5.39 -0.99 -20.12
CA LYS A 10 5.28 -2.34 -20.70
C LYS A 10 6.00 -3.39 -19.82
N CYS A 11 5.34 -4.53 -19.57
CA CYS A 11 5.86 -5.76 -18.91
C CYS A 11 5.80 -5.87 -17.37
N ARG A 12 5.04 -5.03 -16.63
CA ARG A 12 4.95 -5.13 -15.15
C ARG A 12 3.69 -5.79 -14.60
N SER A 13 2.69 -6.04 -15.45
CA SER A 13 1.48 -6.78 -15.11
C SER A 13 1.49 -8.15 -15.79
N PHE A 14 1.01 -9.18 -15.10
CA PHE A 14 0.77 -10.46 -15.75
C PHE A 14 -0.28 -10.31 -16.87
N PRO A 15 -0.13 -10.99 -18.01
CA PRO A 15 -1.12 -10.97 -19.06
C PRO A 15 -2.34 -11.84 -18.69
N GLY A 16 -3.52 -11.46 -19.17
CA GLY A 16 -4.75 -12.25 -19.03
C GLY A 16 -5.91 -11.48 -18.42
N ASP A 17 -6.95 -12.22 -18.05
CA ASP A 17 -8.06 -11.70 -17.24
C ASP A 17 -7.72 -11.75 -15.74
N GLU A 18 -8.64 -11.23 -14.91
CA GLU A 18 -8.47 -11.18 -13.45
C GLU A 18 -8.14 -12.55 -12.84
N ALA A 19 -8.73 -13.64 -13.34
CA ALA A 19 -8.48 -14.99 -12.86
C ALA A 19 -7.06 -15.43 -13.22
N LYS A 20 -6.65 -15.23 -14.49
CA LYS A 20 -5.33 -15.64 -14.94
C LYS A 20 -4.20 -14.86 -14.26
N ILE A 21 -4.41 -13.56 -14.07
CA ILE A 21 -3.48 -12.69 -13.33
C ILE A 21 -3.32 -13.20 -11.90
N SER A 22 -4.42 -13.59 -11.24
CA SER A 22 -4.40 -14.09 -9.87
C SER A 22 -3.61 -15.39 -9.73
N GLU A 23 -3.82 -16.34 -10.65
CA GLU A 23 -3.06 -17.61 -10.68
C GLU A 23 -1.55 -17.37 -10.86
N LEU A 24 -1.18 -16.48 -11.78
CA LEU A 24 0.23 -16.19 -12.06
C LEU A 24 0.88 -15.44 -10.89
N ALA A 25 0.17 -14.49 -10.29
CA ALA A 25 0.63 -13.79 -9.10
C ALA A 25 0.81 -14.74 -7.91
N GLN A 26 -0.12 -15.68 -7.70
CA GLN A 26 -0.02 -16.71 -6.67
C GLN A 26 1.21 -17.59 -6.89
N ALA A 27 1.41 -18.11 -8.11
CA ALA A 27 2.56 -18.94 -8.42
C ALA A 27 3.89 -18.21 -8.17
N TYR A 28 3.97 -16.93 -8.55
CA TYR A 28 5.16 -16.09 -8.29
C TYR A 28 5.39 -15.90 -6.78
N LEU A 29 4.33 -15.57 -6.04
CA LEU A 29 4.35 -15.37 -4.60
C LEU A 29 4.76 -16.65 -3.85
N THR A 30 4.19 -17.79 -4.21
CA THR A 30 4.61 -19.11 -3.70
C THR A 30 6.10 -19.32 -3.94
N GLY A 31 6.60 -19.04 -5.15
CA GLY A 31 8.02 -19.16 -5.49
C GLY A 31 8.91 -18.34 -4.56
N LEU A 32 8.60 -17.07 -4.33
CA LEU A 32 9.35 -16.21 -3.40
C LEU A 32 9.33 -16.77 -1.96
N GLN A 33 8.15 -17.11 -1.47
CA GLN A 33 7.96 -17.44 -0.06
C GLN A 33 8.51 -18.82 0.32
N THR A 34 8.51 -19.78 -0.63
CA THR A 34 9.21 -21.07 -0.42
C THR A 34 10.72 -20.88 -0.26
N GLN A 35 11.27 -19.77 -0.76
CA GLN A 35 12.66 -19.37 -0.58
C GLN A 35 12.85 -18.37 0.58
N GLN A 36 11.86 -18.27 1.48
CA GLN A 36 11.88 -17.37 2.64
C GLN A 36 11.97 -15.88 2.27
N VAL A 37 11.59 -15.52 1.04
CA VAL A 37 11.47 -14.12 0.60
C VAL A 37 10.02 -13.67 0.77
N LEU A 38 9.80 -12.62 1.55
CA LEU A 38 8.47 -12.05 1.76
C LEU A 38 8.00 -11.33 0.49
N GLY A 39 7.03 -11.91 -0.22
CA GLY A 39 6.46 -11.31 -1.41
C GLY A 39 5.40 -10.25 -1.08
N THR A 40 5.43 -9.14 -1.81
CA THR A 40 4.50 -8.02 -1.66
C THR A 40 3.63 -7.88 -2.90
N ALA A 41 2.32 -8.08 -2.76
CA ALA A 41 1.38 -7.83 -3.85
C ALA A 41 1.17 -6.33 -4.03
N LYS A 42 1.22 -5.83 -5.28
CA LYS A 42 1.12 -4.39 -5.54
C LYS A 42 0.54 -4.03 -6.92
N HIS A 43 -0.10 -2.88 -7.09
CA HIS A 43 -0.36 -1.84 -6.08
C HIS A 43 -1.86 -1.73 -5.82
N TYR A 44 -2.30 -2.02 -4.59
CA TYR A 44 -3.70 -1.99 -4.18
C TYR A 44 -4.25 -0.55 -4.22
N PRO A 45 -5.51 -0.32 -4.62
CA PRO A 45 -6.54 -1.28 -5.05
C PRO A 45 -6.51 -1.65 -6.55
N GLY A 46 -5.44 -1.29 -7.26
CA GLY A 46 -5.28 -1.52 -8.71
C GLY A 46 -5.37 -0.22 -9.54
N LYS A 47 -5.24 -0.36 -10.86
CA LYS A 47 -5.40 0.71 -11.88
C LYS A 47 -4.49 1.95 -11.79
N THR A 48 -3.65 2.08 -10.78
CA THR A 48 -2.74 3.23 -10.61
C THR A 48 -1.90 3.52 -11.85
N LEU A 49 -1.46 2.45 -12.54
CA LEU A 49 -0.50 2.53 -13.63
C LEU A 49 -1.16 2.74 -15.01
N ILE A 50 -2.49 2.64 -15.09
CA ILE A 50 -3.24 2.66 -16.35
C ILE A 50 -3.69 4.08 -16.73
N VAL A 51 -3.80 4.99 -15.76
CA VAL A 51 -4.43 6.31 -15.99
C VAL A 51 -3.41 7.40 -16.33
N LYS A 52 -2.42 7.63 -15.46
CA LYS A 52 -1.29 8.59 -15.63
C LYS A 52 -0.14 8.18 -14.70
N ASP A 53 1.07 8.69 -14.96
CA ASP A 53 2.24 8.47 -14.11
C ASP A 53 2.02 9.05 -12.69
N PRO A 54 1.82 8.22 -11.63
CA PRO A 54 1.63 8.72 -10.28
C PRO A 54 2.89 9.38 -9.69
N HIS A 55 4.07 9.16 -10.29
CA HIS A 55 5.28 9.88 -9.91
C HIS A 55 5.21 11.37 -10.24
N LYS A 56 4.28 11.77 -11.11
CA LYS A 56 4.16 13.16 -11.61
C LYS A 56 2.83 13.82 -11.25
N TYR A 57 1.76 13.04 -11.09
CA TYR A 57 0.41 13.57 -10.95
C TYR A 57 -0.37 12.85 -9.85
N VAL A 58 -1.31 13.57 -9.24
CA VAL A 58 -2.42 12.94 -8.51
C VAL A 58 -3.24 12.16 -9.54
N VAL A 59 -3.41 10.86 -9.32
CA VAL A 59 -4.17 9.97 -10.20
C VAL A 59 -5.49 9.64 -9.53
N ALA A 60 -6.59 9.81 -10.26
CA ALA A 60 -7.91 9.33 -9.84
C ALA A 60 -8.34 8.17 -10.75
N ALA A 61 -8.92 7.13 -10.18
CA ALA A 61 -9.39 5.98 -10.95
C ALA A 61 -10.65 5.35 -10.33
N GLU A 62 -11.57 4.92 -11.19
CA GLU A 62 -12.70 4.10 -10.78
C GLU A 62 -12.27 2.63 -10.71
N ILE A 63 -12.34 2.06 -9.51
CA ILE A 63 -11.97 0.70 -9.18
C ILE A 63 -13.20 -0.19 -9.35
N GLY A 64 -13.07 -1.22 -10.19
CA GLY A 64 -14.09 -2.23 -10.40
C GLY A 64 -13.73 -3.54 -9.71
N LYS A 65 -14.69 -4.47 -9.67
CA LYS A 65 -14.50 -5.80 -9.07
C LYS A 65 -13.28 -6.54 -9.62
N LYS A 66 -13.00 -6.41 -10.92
CA LYS A 66 -11.87 -7.07 -11.60
C LYS A 66 -10.51 -6.56 -11.12
N ASP A 67 -10.42 -5.32 -10.65
CA ASP A 67 -9.18 -4.72 -10.17
C ASP A 67 -8.84 -5.21 -8.76
N VAL A 68 -9.88 -5.42 -7.94
CA VAL A 68 -9.77 -5.89 -6.54
C VAL A 68 -9.61 -7.40 -6.47
N TYR A 69 -10.19 -8.14 -7.41
CA TYR A 69 -10.25 -9.60 -7.42
C TYR A 69 -8.89 -10.29 -7.18
N PRO A 70 -7.77 -9.87 -7.81
CA PRO A 70 -6.48 -10.51 -7.55
C PRO A 70 -6.02 -10.44 -6.10
N TYR A 71 -6.32 -9.35 -5.40
CA TYR A 71 -5.96 -9.20 -3.99
C TYR A 71 -6.84 -10.10 -3.11
N GLN A 72 -8.15 -10.13 -3.35
CA GLN A 72 -9.08 -11.03 -2.65
C GLN A 72 -8.66 -12.48 -2.82
N TYR A 73 -8.35 -12.90 -4.06
CA TYR A 73 -7.88 -14.25 -4.36
C TYR A 73 -6.61 -14.60 -3.56
N LEU A 74 -5.60 -13.72 -3.55
CA LEU A 74 -4.34 -13.97 -2.85
C LEU A 74 -4.50 -14.02 -1.32
N VAL A 75 -5.40 -13.19 -0.78
CA VAL A 75 -5.77 -13.18 0.64
C VAL A 75 -6.50 -14.47 1.02
N GLU A 76 -7.49 -14.89 0.25
CA GLU A 76 -8.26 -16.12 0.47
C GLU A 76 -7.40 -17.39 0.44
N LYS A 77 -6.33 -17.39 -0.38
CA LYS A 77 -5.35 -18.49 -0.42
C LYS A 77 -4.41 -18.50 0.80
N GLY A 78 -4.39 -17.45 1.61
CA GLY A 78 -3.55 -17.34 2.81
C GLY A 78 -2.05 -17.12 2.54
N GLU A 79 -1.69 -16.85 1.29
CA GLU A 79 -0.30 -16.78 0.86
C GLU A 79 0.30 -15.37 1.01
N VAL A 80 -0.47 -14.30 0.78
CA VAL A 80 0.10 -12.95 0.71
C VAL A 80 0.52 -12.40 2.08
N LYS A 81 1.81 -12.14 2.25
CA LYS A 81 2.38 -11.63 3.52
C LYS A 81 2.50 -10.11 3.60
N ALA A 82 2.54 -9.43 2.44
CA ALA A 82 2.40 -7.99 2.37
C ALA A 82 1.57 -7.53 1.17
N ILE A 83 0.83 -6.44 1.34
CA ILE A 83 0.13 -5.73 0.28
C ILE A 83 0.59 -4.26 0.29
N MET A 84 1.07 -3.79 -0.85
CA MET A 84 1.46 -2.38 -1.02
C MET A 84 0.29 -1.57 -1.57
N VAL A 85 -0.01 -0.45 -0.92
CA VAL A 85 -1.12 0.45 -1.26
C VAL A 85 -0.59 1.67 -2.00
N SER A 86 -1.25 2.00 -3.11
CA SER A 86 -0.87 3.08 -4.00
C SER A 86 -1.48 4.45 -3.64
N HIS A 87 -1.02 5.49 -4.33
CA HIS A 87 -1.47 6.88 -4.12
C HIS A 87 -2.71 7.28 -4.92
N VAL A 88 -3.40 6.33 -5.56
CA VAL A 88 -4.60 6.65 -6.36
C VAL A 88 -5.72 7.16 -5.46
N ILE A 89 -6.40 8.22 -5.91
CA ILE A 89 -7.70 8.60 -5.38
C ILE A 89 -8.72 7.67 -6.05
N SER A 90 -9.10 6.61 -5.34
CA SER A 90 -10.01 5.58 -5.84
C SER A 90 -11.48 5.93 -5.61
N SER A 91 -12.33 5.57 -6.56
CA SER A 91 -13.79 5.53 -6.43
C SER A 91 -14.32 4.15 -6.87
N GLY A 92 -15.62 3.90 -6.74
CA GLY A 92 -16.24 2.63 -7.16
C GLY A 92 -16.21 1.58 -6.06
N GLN A 93 -15.70 0.38 -6.36
CA GLN A 93 -15.67 -0.75 -5.42
C GLN A 93 -14.84 -0.44 -4.16
N ILE A 94 -13.72 0.27 -4.33
CA ILE A 94 -12.89 0.78 -3.23
C ILE A 94 -12.92 2.30 -3.31
N ASP A 95 -13.72 2.94 -2.46
CA ASP A 95 -13.86 4.39 -2.44
C ASP A 95 -13.01 5.02 -1.34
N SER A 96 -12.01 5.78 -1.77
CA SER A 96 -11.09 6.54 -0.92
C SER A 96 -11.64 7.88 -0.44
N SER A 97 -12.81 8.28 -0.94
CA SER A 97 -13.51 9.53 -0.60
C SER A 97 -12.66 10.79 -0.84
N GLY A 98 -11.91 10.79 -1.95
CA GLY A 98 -11.11 11.94 -2.38
C GLY A 98 -9.72 12.05 -1.73
N ILE A 99 -9.34 11.08 -0.90
CA ILE A 99 -8.02 11.00 -0.25
C ILE A 99 -7.17 9.95 -1.01
N PRO A 100 -5.86 10.15 -1.21
CA PRO A 100 -5.00 9.08 -1.75
C PRO A 100 -5.18 7.77 -0.96
N ALA A 101 -5.35 6.64 -1.65
CA ALA A 101 -5.68 5.36 -1.00
C ALA A 101 -4.69 4.97 0.11
N VAL A 102 -3.40 5.22 -0.09
CA VAL A 102 -2.34 5.02 0.92
C VAL A 102 -2.55 5.78 2.23
N ALA A 103 -3.26 6.91 2.18
CA ALA A 103 -3.52 7.80 3.31
C ALA A 103 -5.01 7.83 3.69
N SER A 104 -5.83 6.98 3.07
CA SER A 104 -7.26 6.89 3.36
C SER A 104 -7.52 5.82 4.41
N LYS A 105 -7.84 6.25 5.64
CA LYS A 105 -8.20 5.33 6.73
C LYS A 105 -9.34 4.39 6.33
N LYS A 106 -10.31 4.89 5.55
CA LYS A 106 -11.43 4.08 5.04
C LYS A 106 -10.93 2.90 4.21
N VAL A 107 -10.00 3.14 3.28
CA VAL A 107 -9.43 2.10 2.41
C VAL A 107 -8.60 1.11 3.22
N LEU A 108 -7.77 1.60 4.15
CA LEU A 108 -6.91 0.71 4.93
C LEU A 108 -7.68 -0.08 5.99
N ASP A 109 -8.73 0.47 6.58
CA ASP A 109 -9.63 -0.26 7.48
C ASP A 109 -10.39 -1.36 6.72
N GLU A 110 -10.88 -1.08 5.51
CA GLU A 110 -11.54 -2.08 4.66
C GLU A 110 -10.57 -3.20 4.26
N LEU A 111 -9.34 -2.85 3.87
CA LEU A 111 -8.31 -3.84 3.58
C LEU A 111 -7.99 -4.67 4.84
N ARG A 112 -7.75 -4.02 5.97
CA ARG A 112 -7.43 -4.67 7.26
C ARG A 112 -8.54 -5.61 7.73
N ALA A 113 -9.81 -5.26 7.53
CA ALA A 113 -10.94 -6.11 7.91
C ALA A 113 -10.93 -7.49 7.21
N ASN A 114 -10.22 -7.61 6.09
CA ASN A 114 -10.12 -8.83 5.31
C ASN A 114 -8.68 -9.38 5.27
N TYR A 115 -7.70 -8.69 5.85
CA TYR A 115 -6.28 -8.99 5.67
C TYR A 115 -5.44 -8.75 6.92
N ASP A 116 -4.75 -9.79 7.38
CA ASP A 116 -3.94 -9.75 8.61
C ASP A 116 -2.44 -9.51 8.39
N GLY A 117 -1.95 -9.57 7.15
CA GLY A 117 -0.53 -9.36 6.86
C GLY A 117 -0.12 -7.88 6.89
N LEU A 118 1.06 -7.59 6.34
CA LEU A 118 1.61 -6.23 6.34
C LEU A 118 0.93 -5.35 5.28
N ILE A 119 0.42 -4.20 5.70
CA ILE A 119 0.02 -3.13 4.80
C ILE A 119 1.21 -2.19 4.65
N VAL A 120 1.68 -2.03 3.42
CA VAL A 120 2.88 -1.25 3.09
C VAL A 120 2.48 -0.07 2.23
N SER A 121 3.02 1.11 2.48
CA SER A 121 2.83 2.25 1.57
C SER A 121 3.65 2.05 0.29
N ASP A 122 3.20 2.59 -0.83
CA ASP A 122 4.13 2.96 -1.91
C ASP A 122 5.00 4.14 -1.47
N GLU A 123 6.00 4.49 -2.27
CA GLU A 123 7.01 5.52 -1.96
C GLU A 123 6.37 6.89 -1.66
N ILE A 124 6.61 7.45 -0.47
CA ILE A 124 5.84 8.62 0.02
C ILE A 124 6.27 9.98 -0.55
N HIS A 125 7.43 10.10 -1.19
CA HIS A 125 7.90 11.34 -1.82
C HIS A 125 7.42 11.51 -3.27
N MET A 126 6.69 10.54 -3.83
CA MET A 126 6.07 10.63 -5.16
C MET A 126 5.25 11.91 -5.28
N LEU A 127 5.48 12.67 -6.37
CA LEU A 127 4.92 14.02 -6.51
C LEU A 127 3.39 14.05 -6.44
N GLY A 128 2.72 12.99 -6.89
CA GLY A 128 1.27 12.87 -6.76
C GLY A 128 0.81 12.98 -5.30
N LEU A 129 1.42 12.22 -4.39
CA LEU A 129 1.08 12.28 -2.97
C LEU A 129 1.53 13.61 -2.35
N LYS A 130 2.76 14.03 -2.63
CA LYS A 130 3.34 15.25 -2.07
C LYS A 130 2.56 16.51 -2.42
N ASN A 131 2.01 16.60 -3.63
CA ASN A 131 1.23 17.76 -4.07
C ASN A 131 -0.21 17.78 -3.53
N TYR A 132 -0.70 16.66 -2.97
CA TYR A 132 -2.01 16.61 -2.33
C TYR A 132 -2.00 17.27 -0.95
N TYR A 133 -0.88 17.14 -0.22
CA TYR A 133 -0.70 17.69 1.11
C TYR A 133 0.09 19.01 1.08
N ARG A 134 -0.03 19.82 2.13
CA ARG A 134 0.65 21.13 2.20
C ARG A 134 2.12 21.00 2.60
N SER A 135 2.47 19.91 3.26
CA SER A 135 3.82 19.64 3.76
C SER A 135 4.08 18.14 3.81
N LEU A 136 5.36 17.77 3.90
CA LEU A 136 5.76 16.39 4.14
C LEU A 136 5.33 15.91 5.54
N ASP A 137 5.32 16.79 6.54
CA ASP A 137 4.82 16.48 7.89
C ASP A 137 3.37 15.98 7.85
N GLU A 138 2.51 16.64 7.05
CA GLU A 138 1.13 16.20 6.83
C GLU A 138 1.08 14.82 6.14
N VAL A 139 1.97 14.55 5.17
CA VAL A 139 2.08 13.23 4.52
C VAL A 139 2.42 12.16 5.55
N TYR A 140 3.47 12.38 6.36
CA TYR A 140 3.92 11.43 7.38
C TYR A 140 2.78 11.10 8.34
N VAL A 141 2.15 12.11 8.93
CA VAL A 141 1.03 11.86 9.85
C VAL A 141 -0.11 11.13 9.14
N ALA A 142 -0.46 11.52 7.92
CA ALA A 142 -1.58 10.92 7.20
C ALA A 142 -1.37 9.43 6.88
N VAL A 143 -0.19 9.03 6.39
CA VAL A 143 0.07 7.62 6.02
C VAL A 143 0.15 6.71 7.25
N PHE A 144 0.75 7.17 8.35
CA PHE A 144 0.76 6.39 9.60
C PHE A 144 -0.64 6.32 10.22
N LYS A 145 -1.36 7.46 10.28
CA LYS A 145 -2.72 7.54 10.83
C LYS A 145 -3.72 6.69 10.06
N ALA A 146 -3.55 6.56 8.74
CA ALA A 146 -4.40 5.72 7.91
C ALA A 146 -4.33 4.24 8.29
N GLY A 147 -3.18 3.76 8.81
CA GLY A 147 -3.00 2.36 9.24
C GLY A 147 -2.02 1.54 8.40
N ASN A 148 -1.08 2.17 7.69
CA ASN A 148 0.05 1.44 7.11
C ASN A 148 0.92 0.87 8.23
N ASP A 149 1.33 -0.38 8.13
CA ASP A 149 2.30 -0.96 9.07
C ASP A 149 3.72 -0.52 8.73
N VAL A 150 4.06 -0.53 7.44
CA VAL A 150 5.38 -0.13 6.95
C VAL A 150 5.22 1.03 5.98
N VAL A 151 5.88 2.14 6.27
CA VAL A 151 5.92 3.31 5.40
C VAL A 151 7.23 3.31 4.61
N LEU A 152 7.12 3.25 3.28
CA LEU A 152 8.25 3.25 2.37
C LEU A 152 8.72 4.68 2.10
N ASN A 153 9.91 5.01 2.60
CA ASN A 153 10.61 6.26 2.36
C ASN A 153 11.99 5.93 1.75
N PHE A 154 12.28 6.45 0.56
CA PHE A 154 13.56 6.26 -0.14
C PHE A 154 14.58 7.38 0.12
N ASP A 155 14.22 8.39 0.91
CA ASP A 155 15.19 9.38 1.36
C ASP A 155 16.29 8.68 2.17
N ASN A 156 17.53 9.05 1.90
CA ASN A 156 18.71 8.50 2.52
C ASN A 156 19.43 9.52 3.40
N ASP A 157 18.90 10.75 3.53
CA ASP A 157 19.36 11.74 4.49
C ASP A 157 18.89 11.33 5.91
N PRO A 158 19.82 10.99 6.82
CA PRO A 158 19.46 10.63 8.20
C PRO A 158 18.70 11.74 8.93
N ASN A 159 18.89 13.01 8.55
CA ASN A 159 18.17 14.13 9.17
C ASN A 159 16.70 14.16 8.77
N GLU A 160 16.38 13.82 7.52
CA GLU A 160 15.01 13.70 7.05
C GLU A 160 14.30 12.55 7.78
N ILE A 161 14.95 11.38 7.83
CA ILE A 161 14.40 10.21 8.54
C ILE A 161 14.18 10.51 10.03
N TYR A 162 15.14 11.19 10.66
CA TYR A 162 14.99 11.65 12.05
C TYR A 162 13.82 12.62 12.21
N HIS A 163 13.67 13.57 11.29
CA HIS A 163 12.56 14.53 11.29
C HIS A 163 11.20 13.83 11.16
N MET A 164 11.05 12.89 10.21
CA MET A 164 9.85 12.07 10.06
C MET A 164 9.51 11.33 11.38
N ILE A 165 10.49 10.72 12.04
CA ILE A 165 10.30 10.06 13.34
C ILE A 165 9.80 11.05 14.39
N GLN A 166 10.37 12.26 14.48
CA GLN A 166 9.91 13.27 15.44
C GLN A 166 8.48 13.73 15.16
N VAL A 167 8.12 13.94 13.90
CA VAL A 167 6.76 14.34 13.49
C VAL A 167 5.74 13.27 13.90
N VAL A 168 6.00 12.00 13.56
CA VAL A 168 5.12 10.87 13.89
C VAL A 168 5.02 10.68 15.40
N LYS A 169 6.16 10.74 16.12
CA LYS A 169 6.19 10.65 17.58
C LYS A 169 5.32 11.74 18.22
N ALA A 170 5.46 12.98 17.78
CA ALA A 170 4.66 14.09 18.31
C ALA A 170 3.16 13.91 18.02
N ALA A 171 2.80 13.35 16.86
CA ALA A 171 1.40 13.02 16.54
C ALA A 171 0.83 11.91 17.44
N VAL A 172 1.65 10.92 17.83
CA VAL A 172 1.27 9.90 18.81
C VAL A 172 1.09 10.52 20.21
N GLU A 173 2.02 11.38 20.64
CA GLU A 173 1.95 12.07 21.94
C GLU A 173 0.73 12.99 22.05
N ARG A 174 0.28 13.58 20.93
CA ARG A 174 -0.96 14.38 20.86
C ARG A 174 -2.24 13.54 20.72
N GLY A 175 -2.13 12.21 20.58
CA GLY A 175 -3.27 11.31 20.40
C GLY A 175 -3.89 11.34 19.00
N GLU A 176 -3.23 11.95 18.00
CA GLU A 176 -3.71 11.94 16.61
C GLU A 176 -3.54 10.57 15.96
N ILE A 177 -2.52 9.83 16.40
CA ILE A 177 -2.25 8.42 16.06
C ILE A 177 -2.28 7.63 17.36
N PRO A 178 -3.22 6.69 17.55
CA PRO A 178 -3.24 5.88 18.77
C PRO A 178 -1.96 5.06 18.92
N LEU A 179 -1.33 5.08 20.10
CA LEU A 179 -0.12 4.27 20.37
C LEU A 179 -0.38 2.77 20.09
N ALA A 180 -1.56 2.27 20.46
CA ALA A 180 -1.96 0.89 20.20
C ALA A 180 -1.95 0.52 18.70
N GLN A 181 -2.15 1.48 17.79
CA GLN A 181 -2.04 1.25 16.35
C GLN A 181 -0.58 1.02 15.95
N ILE A 182 0.35 1.82 16.49
CA ILE A 182 1.79 1.64 16.26
C ILE A 182 2.25 0.29 16.82
N ASP A 183 1.84 -0.06 18.04
CA ASP A 183 2.20 -1.33 18.67
C ASP A 183 1.68 -2.55 17.88
N ALA A 184 0.46 -2.46 17.35
CA ALA A 184 -0.10 -3.49 16.49
C ALA A 184 0.70 -3.66 15.20
N SER A 185 1.11 -2.55 14.56
CA SER A 185 1.96 -2.59 13.36
C SER A 185 3.34 -3.16 13.64
N VAL A 186 3.98 -2.77 14.74
CA VAL A 186 5.27 -3.32 15.17
C VAL A 186 5.17 -4.81 15.43
N THR A 187 4.09 -5.27 16.09
CA THR A 187 3.82 -6.70 16.30
C THR A 187 3.79 -7.46 14.97
N ARG A 188 3.01 -7.00 13.98
CA ARG A 188 2.95 -7.65 12.65
C ARG A 188 4.31 -7.67 11.95
N ILE A 189 5.10 -6.58 12.07
CA ILE A 189 6.44 -6.50 11.48
C ILE A 189 7.38 -7.53 12.13
N LEU A 190 7.33 -7.67 13.45
CA LEU A 190 8.15 -8.63 14.18
C LEU A 190 7.75 -10.07 13.84
N GLU A 191 6.46 -10.36 13.80
CA GLU A 191 5.95 -11.67 13.38
C GLU A 191 6.34 -12.01 11.93
N ALA A 192 6.27 -11.03 11.02
CA ALA A 192 6.71 -11.19 9.64
C ALA A 192 8.22 -11.46 9.52
N LYS A 193 9.02 -10.98 10.49
CA LYS A 193 10.46 -11.29 10.61
C LYS A 193 10.74 -12.62 11.32
N GLY A 194 9.71 -13.35 11.75
CA GLY A 194 9.82 -14.65 12.42
C GLY A 194 10.01 -14.56 13.94
N PHE A 195 9.84 -13.39 14.56
CA PHE A 195 9.83 -13.27 16.01
C PHE A 195 8.48 -13.72 16.58
N LYS A 196 8.52 -14.33 17.77
CA LYS A 196 7.31 -14.58 18.57
C LYS A 196 7.11 -13.39 19.50
N VAL A 197 6.03 -12.64 19.30
CA VAL A 197 5.63 -11.54 20.18
C VAL A 197 4.69 -12.12 21.25
N VAL A 198 5.00 -11.89 22.54
CA VAL A 198 4.25 -12.37 23.71
C VAL A 198 3.81 -11.23 24.59
#